data_AF-A0A7W0W9T4-F1
#
_entry.id   AF-A0A7W0W9T4-F1
#
_cell.length_a   1.000
_cell.length_b   1.000
_cell.length_c   1.000
_cell.angle_alpha   90.00
_cell.angle_beta   90.00
_cell.angle_gamma   90.00
#
_symmetry.space_group_name_H-M   'P 1'
#
loop_
_entity.id
_entity.type
_entity.pdbx_description
1 polymer ?
#
loop_
_entity_poly.entity_id
_entity_poly.type
_entity_poly.pdbx_seq_one_letter_code
_entity_poly.pdbx_strand_id
1 'polypeptide(L)' 'ASGYYDLATPYLATDYTLNHLDLEPDLQQNIAVAHYAAGHMMYIHQPSLAQLKADLAAFIATALPEPPAQA' A
#
# COMPACT_ATOMS: atom_id res chain seq x y z
N ALA A 1 -2.82 1.76 -4.10
CA ALA A 1 -1.95 2.95 -4.24
C ALA A 1 -2.84 4.17 -4.04
N SER A 2 -2.56 5.01 -3.04
CA SER A 2 -3.45 6.10 -2.65
C SER A 2 -2.84 7.45 -3.02
N GLY A 3 -3.37 8.11 -4.04
CA GLY A 3 -2.87 9.41 -4.50
C GLY A 3 -3.53 10.58 -3.76
N TYR A 4 -2.75 11.56 -3.32
CA TYR A 4 -3.30 12.78 -2.70
C TYR A 4 -4.20 13.59 -3.65
N TYR A 5 -3.98 13.47 -4.96
CA TYR A 5 -4.72 14.19 -5.99
C TYR A 5 -5.71 13.26 -6.74
N ASP A 6 -5.99 12.08 -6.19
CA ASP A 6 -6.96 11.16 -6.76
C ASP A 6 -8.38 11.61 -6.40
N LEU A 7 -9.11 12.11 -7.40
CA LEU A 7 -10.52 12.49 -7.28
C LEU A 7 -11.49 11.42 -7.80
N ALA A 8 -10.98 10.36 -8.42
CA ALA A 8 -11.79 9.22 -8.87
C ALA A 8 -12.01 8.24 -7.70
N THR A 9 -10.97 8.00 -6.91
CA THR A 9 -10.99 7.21 -5.68
C THR A 9 -10.23 7.95 -4.58
N PRO A 10 -10.87 8.87 -3.85
CA PRO A 10 -10.21 9.69 -2.82
C PRO A 10 -9.56 8.84 -1.73
N TYR A 11 -8.29 9.15 -1.41
CA TYR A 11 -7.53 8.37 -0.40
C TYR A 11 -8.22 8.33 0.98
N LEU A 12 -8.93 9.39 1.36
CA LEU A 12 -9.71 9.47 2.60
C LEU A 12 -10.79 8.38 2.69
N ALA A 13 -11.37 7.95 1.56
CA ALA A 13 -12.34 6.87 1.56
C ALA A 13 -11.67 5.52 1.88
N THR A 14 -10.45 5.30 1.41
CA THR A 14 -9.63 4.15 1.78
C THR A 14 -9.29 4.19 3.26
N ASP A 15 -8.78 5.32 3.77
CA ASP A 15 -8.42 5.46 5.18
C ASP A 15 -9.63 5.27 6.10
N TYR A 16 -10.78 5.85 5.73
CA TYR A 16 -12.05 5.62 6.43
C TYR A 16 -12.39 4.14 6.46
N THR A 17 -12.33 3.44 5.32
CA THR A 17 -12.63 2.01 5.26
C THR A 17 -11.70 1.20 6.16
N LEU A 18 -10.38 1.44 6.10
CA LEU A 18 -9.38 0.75 6.92
C LEU A 18 -9.64 0.95 8.42
N ASN A 19 -9.99 2.16 8.84
CA ASN A 19 -10.32 2.48 10.23
C ASN A 19 -11.63 1.83 10.74
N HIS A 20 -12.45 1.27 9.85
CA HIS A 20 -13.75 0.67 10.17
C HIS A 20 -13.82 -0.82 9.80
N LEU A 21 -12.68 -1.49 9.59
CA LEU A 21 -12.65 -2.94 9.31
C LEU A 21 -12.93 -3.82 10.53
N ASP A 22 -12.90 -3.25 11.74
CA ASP A 22 -13.11 -3.96 13.02
C ASP A 22 -12.20 -5.19 13.19
N LEU A 23 -10.92 -5.03 12.82
CA LEU A 23 -9.93 -6.10 12.92
C LEU A 23 -9.39 -6.22 14.34
N GLU A 24 -9.21 -7.46 14.79
CA GLU A 24 -8.44 -7.78 16.00
C GLU A 24 -7.04 -7.12 15.95
N PRO A 25 -6.49 -6.63 17.07
CA PRO A 25 -5.21 -5.92 17.09
C PRO A 25 -4.05 -6.67 16.41
N ASP A 26 -4.01 -8.00 16.58
CA ASP A 26 -3.00 -8.88 15.99
C ASP A 26 -3.08 -8.95 14.46
N LEU A 27 -4.22 -8.59 13.86
CA LEU A 27 -4.38 -8.53 12.41
C LEU A 27 -4.07 -7.14 11.85
N GLN A 28 -4.23 -6.09 12.65
CA GLN A 28 -3.96 -4.70 12.21
C GLN A 28 -2.48 -4.51 11.82
N GLN A 29 -1.55 -5.22 12.47
CA GLN A 29 -0.12 -5.18 12.15
C GLN A 29 0.21 -5.66 10.72
N ASN A 30 -0.71 -6.39 10.07
CA ASN A 30 -0.52 -6.88 8.70
C ASN A 30 -0.92 -5.83 7.63
N ILE A 31 -1.43 -4.66 8.04
CA ILE A 31 -1.84 -3.59 7.13
C ILE A 31 -0.71 -2.56 7.01
N ALA A 32 -0.30 -2.28 5.77
CA ALA A 32 0.59 -1.19 5.42
C ALA A 32 -0.16 -0.16 4.57
N VAL A 33 -0.04 1.13 4.93
CA VAL A 33 -0.66 2.24 4.20
C VAL A 33 0.43 3.21 3.76
N ALA A 34 0.39 3.59 2.48
CA ALA A 34 1.27 4.59 1.90
C ALA A 34 0.48 5.49 0.95
N HIS A 35 0.76 6.80 1.03
CA HIS A 35 0.15 7.84 0.22
C HIS A 35 1.20 8.51 -0.66
N TYR A 36 0.80 8.90 -1.87
CA TYR A 36 1.71 9.37 -2.90
C TYR A 36 1.28 10.72 -3.47
N ALA A 37 2.25 11.56 -3.84
CA ALA A 37 2.04 12.85 -4.51
C ALA A 37 1.64 12.68 -5.99
N ALA A 38 0.57 11.92 -6.25
CA ALA A 38 0.03 11.62 -7.57
C ALA A 38 -1.50 11.62 -7.55
N GLY A 39 -2.12 11.57 -8.73
CA GLY A 39 -3.55 11.31 -8.90
C GLY A 39 -3.86 9.82 -9.05
N HIS A 40 -5.03 9.52 -9.61
CA HIS A 40 -5.50 8.14 -9.83
C HIS A 40 -4.52 7.29 -10.65
N MET A 41 -4.06 7.84 -11.78
CA MET A 41 -3.14 7.15 -12.68
C MET A 41 -1.71 7.34 -12.18
N MET A 42 -1.28 6.48 -11.25
CA MET A 42 0.03 6.58 -10.58
C MET A 42 1.22 6.68 -11.53
N TYR A 43 1.13 6.02 -12.70
CA TYR A 43 2.19 6.01 -13.70
C TYR A 43 2.44 7.35 -14.41
N ILE A 44 1.54 8.33 -14.27
CA ILE A 44 1.75 9.68 -14.82
C ILE A 44 2.86 10.39 -14.05
N HIS A 45 2.93 10.19 -12.73
CA HIS A 45 3.96 10.80 -11.89
C HIS A 45 5.07 9.78 -11.59
N GLN A 46 6.11 9.79 -12.43
CA GLN A 46 7.22 8.82 -12.38
C GLN A 46 7.87 8.65 -10.99
N PRO A 47 8.14 9.71 -10.20
CA PRO A 47 8.68 9.55 -8.85
C PRO A 47 7.77 8.72 -7.95
N SER A 48 6.45 8.95 -8.00
CA SER A 48 5.49 8.19 -7.21
C SER A 48 5.33 6.75 -7.69
N LEU A 49 5.42 6.51 -9.00
CA LEU A 49 5.45 5.15 -9.54
C LEU A 49 6.68 4.36 -9.05
N ALA A 50 7.86 4.98 -9.06
CA ALA A 50 9.09 4.36 -8.57
C ALA A 50 8.97 4.02 -7.07
N GLN A 51 8.45 4.96 -6.28
CA GLN A 51 8.19 4.75 -4.85
C GLN A 51 7.19 3.61 -4.62
N LEU A 52 6.04 3.62 -5.32
CA LEU A 52 5.04 2.56 -5.21
C LEU A 52 5.62 1.18 -5.52
N LYS A 53 6.48 1.08 -6.54
CA LYS A 53 7.14 -0.18 -6.90
C LYS A 53 8.06 -0.66 -5.79
N ALA A 54 8.85 0.24 -5.19
CA ALA A 54 9.75 -0.10 -4.10
C ALA A 54 8.97 -0.57 -2.85
N ASP A 55 7.93 0.17 -2.47
CA ASP A 55 7.07 -0.15 -1.32
C ASP A 55 6.36 -1.50 -1.51
N LEU A 56 5.85 -1.77 -2.70
CA LEU A 56 5.21 -3.04 -3.03
C LEU A 56 6.21 -4.21 -2.95
N ALA A 57 7.43 -4.03 -3.47
CA ALA A 57 8.46 -5.07 -3.39
C ALA A 57 8.86 -5.37 -1.94
N ALA A 58 9.01 -4.33 -1.11
CA ALA A 58 9.30 -4.48 0.31
C ALA A 58 8.16 -5.21 1.05
N PHE A 59 6.91 -4.81 0.81
CA PHE A 59 5.73 -5.46 1.41
C PHE A 59 5.67 -6.96 1.07
N ILE A 60 5.88 -7.32 -0.21
CA ILE A 60 5.89 -8.73 -0.64
C ILE A 60 7.02 -9.49 0.07
N ALA A 61 8.21 -8.92 0.18
CA ALA A 61 9.33 -9.57 0.87
C ALA A 61 9.01 -9.82 2.35
N THR A 62 8.31 -8.91 3.03
CA THR A 62 7.90 -9.09 4.43
C THR A 62 6.72 -10.04 4.63
N ALA A 63 5.90 -10.25 3.60
CA ALA A 63 4.69 -11.08 3.67
C ALA A 63 4.94 -12.55 3.33
N LEU A 64 6.08 -12.88 2.72
CA LEU A 64 6.45 -14.24 2.36
C LEU A 64 7.27 -14.91 3.47
N PRO A 65 7.03 -16.20 3.76
CA PRO A 65 7.94 -16.97 4.63
C PRO A 65 9.31 -17.12 3.95
N GLU A 66 10.35 -17.38 4.75
CA GLU A 66 11.67 -17.67 4.18
C GLU A 66 11.57 -18.83 3.17
N PRO A 67 12.18 -18.69 1.98
CA PRO A 67 12.23 -19.78 1.03
C PRO A 67 12.91 -20.98 1.70
N PRO A 68 12.43 -22.21 1.48
CA PRO A 68 13.04 -23.39 2.07
C PRO A 68 14.52 -23.43 1.72
N ALA A 69 15.37 -23.69 2.72
CA ALA A 69 16.81 -23.83 2.52
C ALA A 69 17.05 -24.84 1.39
N GLN A 70 17.74 -24.38 0.33
CA GLN A 70 18.07 -25.23 -0.81
C GLN A 70 18.86 -26.44 -0.30
N ALA A 71 18.33 -27.64 -0.54
CA ALA A 71 18.96 -28.92 -0.22
C ALA A 71 20.04 -29.28 -1.26
#